data_AF-A0A7L4PEN0-F1
#
_entry.id   AF-A0A7L4PEN0-F1
#
_cell.length_a   1.000
_cell.length_b   1.000
_cell.length_c   1.000
_cell.angle_alpha   90.00
_cell.angle_beta   90.00
_cell.angle_gamma   90.00
#
_symmetry.space_group_name_H-M   'P 1'
#
loop_
_entity.id
_entity.type
_entity.pdbx_description
1 polymer ?
#
loop_
_entity_poly.entity_id
_entity_poly.type
_entity_poly.pdbx_seq_one_letter_code
_entity_poly.pdbx_strand_id
1 'polypeptide(L)'
;MKRTLVFELIVLCLLLLFFEGCGKSKKAEPIPKTHPAYSFYQIAKKGSTTVDFCESHGGRQISRNDYEEIENMAEGIFTLREKSTGKKYVGVSFGVGNVLVTTRTCCWEIDN
;
A
#
# COMPACT_ATOMS: atom_id res chain seq x y z
N MET A 1 -15.34 -47.12 35.81
CA MET A 1 -14.49 -46.70 34.67
C MET A 1 -15.30 -45.86 33.67
N LYS A 2 -15.61 -44.58 33.97
CA LYS A 2 -16.31 -43.66 33.04
C LYS A 2 -15.72 -42.24 33.01
N ARG A 3 -14.75 -41.93 33.88
CA ARG A 3 -14.18 -40.59 34.05
C ARG A 3 -13.02 -40.29 33.08
N THR A 4 -12.39 -41.32 32.51
CA THR A 4 -11.23 -41.18 31.62
C THR A 4 -11.62 -40.67 30.22
N LEU A 5 -12.78 -41.08 29.69
CA LEU A 5 -13.22 -40.70 28.34
C LEU A 5 -13.58 -39.22 28.19
N VAL A 6 -14.05 -38.57 29.26
CA VAL A 6 -14.43 -37.14 29.24
C VAL A 6 -13.18 -36.25 29.20
N PHE A 7 -12.11 -36.66 29.88
CA PHE A 7 -10.86 -35.90 29.93
C PHE A 7 -10.14 -35.90 28.57
N GLU A 8 -10.11 -37.04 27.90
CA GLU A 8 -9.55 -37.18 26.54
C GLU A 8 -10.29 -36.32 25.50
N LEU A 9 -11.63 -36.26 25.58
CA LEU A 9 -12.44 -35.42 24.69
C LEU A 9 -12.22 -33.92 24.90
N ILE A 10 -12.02 -33.47 26.14
CA ILE A 10 -11.76 -32.06 26.45
C ILE A 10 -10.37 -31.64 25.95
N VAL A 11 -9.37 -32.51 26.12
CA VAL A 11 -8.01 -32.26 25.62
C VAL A 11 -7.98 -32.24 24.09
N LEU A 12 -8.74 -33.12 23.42
CA LEU A 12 -8.87 -33.12 21.97
C LEU A 12 -9.57 -31.86 21.44
N CYS A 13 -10.63 -31.39 22.12
CA CYS A 13 -11.31 -30.13 21.79
C CYS A 13 -10.41 -28.90 22.01
N LEU A 14 -9.61 -28.89 23.09
CA LEU A 14 -8.65 -27.83 23.34
C LEU A 14 -7.55 -27.79 22.27
N LEU A 15 -7.05 -28.95 21.82
CA LEU A 15 -6.05 -29.03 20.75
C LEU A 15 -6.59 -28.56 19.38
N LEU A 16 -7.87 -28.79 19.09
CA LEU A 16 -8.50 -28.31 17.85
C LEU A 16 -8.66 -26.78 17.82
N LEU A 17 -8.85 -26.13 18.97
CA LEU A 17 -8.94 -24.67 19.07
C LEU A 17 -7.59 -23.95 18.87
N PHE A 18 -6.46 -24.64 19.06
CA PHE A 18 -5.13 -24.04 18.80
C PHE A 18 -4.70 -24.09 17.33
N PHE A 19 -5.40 -24.86 16.47
CA PHE A 19 -5.07 -24.99 15.05
C PHE A 19 -5.84 -24.03 14.14
N GLU A 20 -6.77 -23.22 14.67
CA GLU A 20 -7.39 -22.15 13.91
C GLU A 20 -6.45 -20.95 13.76
N GLY A 21 -5.54 -21.09 12.80
CA GLY A 21 -5.37 -20.03 11.82
C GLY A 21 -4.52 -18.84 12.25
N CYS A 22 -3.25 -19.07 12.59
CA CYS A 22 -2.22 -18.07 12.31
C CYS A 22 -1.87 -18.07 10.81
N GLY A 23 -2.88 -17.98 9.96
CA GLY A 23 -2.71 -17.66 8.56
C GLY A 23 -2.31 -16.19 8.51
N LYS A 24 -1.01 -15.90 8.43
CA LYS A 24 -0.53 -14.56 8.05
C LYS A 24 -1.10 -14.29 6.66
N SER A 25 -2.28 -13.70 6.60
CA SER A 25 -2.87 -13.20 5.38
C SER A 25 -1.84 -12.24 4.79
N LYS A 26 -1.16 -12.66 3.73
CA LYS A 26 -0.25 -11.79 3.00
C LYS A 26 -1.13 -10.68 2.44
N LYS A 27 -1.18 -9.53 3.12
CA LYS A 27 -1.79 -8.32 2.56
C LYS A 27 -1.20 -8.15 1.17
N ALA A 28 -2.07 -8.12 0.16
CA ALA A 28 -1.65 -7.83 -1.20
C ALA A 28 -0.88 -6.50 -1.19
N GLU A 29 0.27 -6.47 -1.87
CA GLU A 29 1.01 -5.21 -2.01
C GLU A 29 0.20 -4.28 -2.93
N PRO A 30 -0.02 -3.01 -2.54
CA PRO A 30 -0.84 -2.07 -3.32
C PRO A 30 -0.22 -1.69 -4.66
N ILE A 31 1.10 -1.89 -4.83
CA ILE A 31 1.83 -1.64 -6.07
C ILE A 31 2.68 -2.91 -6.35
N PRO A 32 2.64 -3.49 -7.55
CA PRO A 32 3.52 -4.60 -7.91
C PRO A 32 5.00 -4.21 -7.82
N LYS A 33 5.86 -5.13 -7.36
CA LYS A 33 7.32 -4.88 -7.23
C LYS A 33 8.02 -4.50 -8.54
N THR A 34 7.45 -4.90 -9.67
CA THR A 34 7.94 -4.61 -11.01
C THR A 34 7.60 -3.18 -11.46
N HIS A 35 6.65 -2.52 -10.80
CA HIS A 35 6.21 -1.18 -11.17
C HIS A 35 7.16 -0.12 -10.59
N PRO A 36 7.56 0.92 -11.35
CA PRO A 36 8.53 1.92 -10.91
C PRO A 36 8.12 2.63 -9.60
N ALA A 37 6.83 2.92 -9.44
CA ALA A 37 6.26 3.50 -8.21
C ALA A 37 6.54 2.70 -6.92
N TYR A 38 6.81 1.38 -7.01
CA TYR A 38 7.10 0.55 -5.84
C TYR A 38 8.35 1.03 -5.12
N SER A 39 9.45 1.15 -5.88
CA SER A 39 10.75 1.57 -5.33
C SER A 39 10.66 2.99 -4.73
N PHE A 40 9.98 3.89 -5.42
CA PHE A 40 9.72 5.25 -4.95
C PHE A 40 8.96 5.25 -3.62
N TYR A 41 7.84 4.52 -3.53
CA TYR A 41 7.02 4.46 -2.32
C TYR A 41 7.80 3.92 -1.12
N GLN A 42 8.62 2.88 -1.32
CA GLN A 42 9.43 2.29 -0.25
C GLN A 42 10.46 3.27 0.34
N ILE A 43 10.87 4.28 -0.42
CA ILE A 43 11.78 5.33 0.02
C ILE A 43 10.98 6.50 0.61
N ALA A 44 9.95 6.97 -0.08
CA ALA A 44 9.10 8.08 0.36
C ALA A 44 8.44 7.82 1.73
N LYS A 45 8.10 6.57 2.06
CA LYS A 45 7.52 6.24 3.37
C LYS A 45 8.53 6.29 4.53
N LYS A 46 9.84 6.37 4.26
CA LYS A 46 10.89 6.42 5.30
C LYS A 46 11.15 7.83 5.82
N GLY A 47 10.65 8.87 5.14
CA GLY A 47 10.88 10.26 5.50
C GLY A 47 10.69 11.19 4.31
N SER A 48 11.11 12.44 4.47
CA SER A 48 11.08 13.41 3.38
C SER A 48 12.09 13.08 2.29
N THR A 49 11.77 13.48 1.06
CA THR A 49 12.64 13.34 -0.11
C THR A 49 12.74 14.67 -0.86
N THR A 50 13.56 14.72 -1.90
CA THR A 50 13.72 15.90 -2.76
C THR A 50 12.67 15.91 -3.87
N VAL A 51 12.45 17.08 -4.45
CA VAL A 51 11.52 17.29 -5.57
C VAL A 51 11.91 16.42 -6.78
N ASP A 52 13.20 16.40 -7.11
CA ASP A 52 13.74 15.70 -8.29
C ASP A 52 13.67 14.17 -8.17
N PHE A 53 13.46 13.65 -6.96
CA PHE A 53 13.41 12.21 -6.68
C PHE A 53 12.25 11.50 -7.42
N CYS A 54 11.14 12.20 -7.64
CA CYS A 54 10.01 11.67 -8.40
C CYS A 54 10.40 11.38 -9.87
N GLU A 55 11.03 12.35 -10.51
CA GLU A 55 11.42 12.27 -11.92
C GLU A 55 12.56 11.26 -12.12
N SER A 56 13.49 11.17 -11.17
CA SER A 56 14.56 10.16 -11.21
C SER A 56 14.05 8.71 -11.14
N HIS A 57 12.80 8.50 -10.72
CA HIS A 57 12.12 7.19 -10.69
C HIS A 57 11.07 7.06 -11.82
N GLY A 58 11.18 7.89 -12.86
CA GLY A 58 10.29 7.85 -14.04
C GLY A 58 8.86 8.32 -13.76
N GLY A 59 8.64 8.99 -12.63
CA GLY A 59 7.35 9.57 -12.28
C GLY A 59 7.26 11.04 -12.70
N ARG A 60 6.05 11.58 -12.69
CA ARG A 60 5.77 12.99 -12.90
C ARG A 60 5.11 13.58 -11.66
N GLN A 61 5.58 14.74 -11.21
CA GLN A 61 4.86 15.47 -10.17
C GLN A 61 3.60 16.13 -10.72
N ILE A 62 2.52 16.04 -9.95
CA ILE A 62 1.22 16.56 -10.37
C ILE A 62 0.59 17.45 -9.30
N SER A 63 -0.29 18.35 -9.77
CA SER A 63 -1.27 19.03 -8.94
C SER A 63 -2.51 18.15 -8.83
N ARG A 64 -2.94 17.78 -7.61
CA ARG A 64 -4.14 16.94 -7.44
C ARG A 64 -5.43 17.61 -7.97
N ASN A 65 -5.44 18.92 -8.18
CA ASN A 65 -6.62 19.62 -8.71
C ASN A 65 -7.00 19.18 -10.13
N ASP A 66 -6.02 18.71 -10.91
CA ASP A 66 -6.21 18.27 -12.29
C ASP A 66 -6.65 16.79 -12.40
N TYR A 67 -6.75 16.11 -11.25
CA TYR A 67 -7.05 14.68 -11.16
C TYR A 67 -8.27 14.43 -10.29
N GLU A 68 -8.94 13.32 -10.56
CA GLU A 68 -9.96 12.72 -9.73
C GLU A 68 -9.36 11.49 -9.04
N GLU A 69 -9.50 11.38 -7.73
CA GLU A 69 -9.10 10.18 -6.98
C GLU A 69 -10.16 9.09 -7.17
N ILE A 70 -9.76 7.97 -7.77
CA ILE A 70 -10.65 6.83 -8.04
C ILE A 70 -10.67 5.87 -6.85
N GLU A 71 -9.49 5.58 -6.29
CA GLU A 71 -9.32 4.57 -5.25
C GLU A 71 -8.13 4.94 -4.35
N ASN A 72 -8.31 4.71 -3.05
CA ASN A 72 -7.22 4.75 -2.08
C ASN A 72 -6.75 3.31 -1.80
N MET A 73 -5.58 2.95 -2.34
CA MET A 73 -5.05 1.58 -2.28
C MET A 73 -4.33 1.32 -0.95
N ALA A 74 -3.67 2.34 -0.41
CA ALA A 74 -2.97 2.32 0.88
C ALA A 74 -2.63 3.76 1.30
N GLU A 75 -2.12 3.92 2.52
CA GLU A 75 -1.65 5.22 3.00
C GLU A 75 -0.65 5.85 2.01
N GLY A 76 -1.02 7.00 1.46
CA GLY A 76 -0.20 7.73 0.50
C GLY A 76 -0.18 7.13 -0.91
N ILE A 77 -0.93 6.07 -1.23
CA ILE A 77 -1.02 5.46 -2.56
C ILE A 77 -2.45 5.49 -3.08
N PHE A 78 -2.63 6.03 -4.28
CA PHE A 78 -3.94 6.29 -4.89
C PHE A 78 -3.96 5.89 -6.35
N THR A 79 -5.13 5.49 -6.84
CA THR A 79 -5.42 5.45 -8.28
C THR A 79 -6.07 6.77 -8.66
N LEU A 80 -5.52 7.47 -9.64
CA LEU A 80 -5.96 8.78 -10.09
C LEU A 80 -6.43 8.71 -11.54
N ARG A 81 -7.44 9.52 -11.89
CA ARG A 81 -7.85 9.80 -13.27
C ARG A 81 -7.52 11.24 -13.62
N GLU A 82 -6.82 11.47 -14.71
CA GLU A 82 -6.62 12.82 -15.22
C GLU A 82 -7.91 13.34 -15.86
N LYS A 83 -8.40 14.50 -15.41
CA LYS A 83 -9.72 15.03 -15.83
C LYS A 83 -9.79 15.35 -17.31
N SER A 84 -8.67 15.79 -17.91
CA SER A 84 -8.60 16.20 -19.31
C SER A 84 -8.51 15.04 -20.30
N THR A 85 -7.81 13.96 -19.94
CA THR A 85 -7.52 12.84 -20.85
C THR A 85 -8.29 11.56 -20.51
N GLY A 86 -8.78 11.43 -19.28
CA GLY A 86 -9.37 10.21 -18.76
C GLY A 86 -8.35 9.11 -18.45
N LYS A 87 -7.05 9.33 -18.68
CA LYS A 87 -5.98 8.37 -18.39
C LYS A 87 -5.87 8.09 -16.89
N LYS A 88 -5.47 6.86 -16.56
CA LYS A 88 -5.31 6.42 -15.17
C LYS A 88 -3.84 6.42 -14.77
N TYR A 89 -3.60 6.73 -13.50
CA TYR A 89 -2.27 6.84 -12.94
C TYR A 89 -2.22 6.23 -11.54
N VAL A 90 -1.10 5.61 -11.18
CA VAL A 90 -0.76 5.36 -9.77
C VAL A 90 -0.14 6.65 -9.23
N GLY A 91 -0.74 7.23 -8.20
CA GLY A 91 -0.22 8.39 -7.48
C GLY A 91 0.35 7.98 -6.12
N VAL A 92 1.55 8.47 -5.80
CA VAL A 92 2.18 8.32 -4.48
C VAL A 92 2.43 9.71 -3.88
N SER A 93 1.91 9.92 -2.67
CA SER A 93 2.18 11.14 -1.90
C SER A 93 3.44 11.03 -1.08
N PHE A 94 4.20 12.12 -1.03
CA PHE A 94 5.48 12.18 -0.34
C PHE A 94 5.73 13.56 0.26
N GLY A 95 6.45 13.61 1.37
CA GLY A 95 6.87 14.86 1.99
C GLY A 95 8.15 15.41 1.36
N VAL A 96 8.19 16.72 1.16
CA VAL A 96 9.37 17.45 0.71
C VAL A 96 9.72 18.53 1.74
N GLY A 97 11.00 18.59 2.12
CA GLY A 97 11.53 19.59 3.05
C GLY A 97 12.04 19.00 4.37
N ASN A 98 12.85 19.79 5.08
CA ASN A 98 13.51 19.39 6.32
C ASN A 98 12.88 20.04 7.57
N VAL A 99 12.45 21.30 7.47
CA VAL A 99 11.87 22.08 8.59
C VAL A 99 10.35 22.24 8.42
N LEU A 100 9.90 22.53 7.20
CA LEU A 100 8.48 22.61 6.85
C LEU A 100 8.21 21.57 5.75
N VAL A 101 7.61 20.44 6.12
CA VAL A 101 7.30 19.36 5.19
C VAL A 101 6.05 19.73 4.39
N THR A 102 6.20 19.84 3.08
CA THR A 102 5.07 20.01 2.15
C THR A 102 4.78 18.70 1.46
N THR A 103 3.51 18.30 1.40
CA THR A 103 3.11 17.09 0.68
C THR A 103 3.02 17.36 -0.82
N ARG A 104 3.67 16.51 -1.61
CA ARG A 104 3.59 16.47 -3.08
C ARG A 104 3.05 15.11 -3.53
N THR A 105 2.65 15.01 -4.79
CA THR A 105 2.19 13.75 -5.39
C THR A 105 2.98 13.47 -6.67
N CYS A 106 3.61 12.30 -6.72
CA CYS A 106 4.29 11.76 -7.89
C CYS A 106 3.38 10.72 -8.54
N CYS A 107 3.30 10.68 -9.87
CA CYS A 107 2.43 9.74 -10.57
C CYS A 107 3.10 9.02 -11.74
N TRP A 108 2.62 7.83 -12.04
CA TRP A 108 3.01 6.99 -13.18
C TRP A 108 1.75 6.54 -13.91
N GLU A 109 1.77 6.60 -15.25
CA GLU A 109 0.65 6.14 -16.07
C GLU A 109 0.47 4.62 -15.88
N ILE A 110 -0.79 4.17 -15.76
CA ILE A 110 -1.14 2.76 -15.76
C ILE A 110 -1.50 2.42 -17.20
N ASP A 111 -0.72 1.54 -17.84
CA ASP A 111 -1.11 0.95 -19.11
C ASP A 111 -2.44 0.19 -18.90
N ASN A 112 -3.48 0.59 -19.64
CA ASN A 112 -4.79 -0.08 -19.61
C ASN A 112 -4.73 -1.44 -20.31
#